data_AF-A0A5N5PYJ5-F1
#
_entry.id   AF-A0A5N5PYJ5-F1
#
_cell.length_a   1.000
_cell.length_b   1.000
_cell.length_c   1.000
_cell.angle_alpha   90.00
_cell.angle_beta   90.00
_cell.angle_gamma   90.00
#
_symmetry.space_group_name_H-M   'P 1'
#
loop_
_entity.id
_entity.type
_entity.pdbx_description
1 polymer ?
#
loop_
_entity_poly.entity_id
_entity_poly.type
_entity_poly.pdbx_seq_one_letter_code
_entity_poly.pdbx_strand_id
1 'polypeptide(L)'
;MADSIENQQSIDETPISPSRPYPERKNSLEKHLHNRPSPDELRQKNILPNSSAAPALQAHQKELDLHMRADSLNEKIAHRPSPDELIQKNILPDSHAAPGLQAHQKELEKHMRADSLNEKIAHRPSPDELIKEGVLKEDPRSPDEKYNEAIEDEYAKREGGA
;
A
#
# COMPACT_ATOMS: atom_id res chain seq x y z
N MET A 1 20.93 -7.05 -36.41
CA MET A 1 21.78 -7.47 -35.29
C MET A 1 23.03 -6.61 -35.37
N ALA A 2 23.06 -5.49 -34.65
CA ALA A 2 24.11 -4.49 -34.77
C ALA A 2 24.77 -4.30 -33.39
N ASP A 3 26.00 -4.78 -33.33
CA ASP A 3 27.18 -4.21 -32.68
C ASP A 3 27.05 -3.75 -31.22
N SER A 4 27.32 -4.69 -30.32
CA SER A 4 27.92 -4.41 -29.02
C SER A 4 29.33 -3.84 -29.25
N ILE A 5 29.44 -2.52 -29.39
CA ILE A 5 30.72 -1.81 -29.41
C ILE A 5 31.32 -1.98 -28.01
N GLU A 6 32.26 -2.91 -27.90
CA GLU A 6 33.20 -2.97 -26.80
C GLU A 6 33.91 -1.62 -26.70
N ASN A 7 33.49 -0.80 -25.74
CA ASN A 7 34.23 0.39 -25.34
C ASN A 7 35.46 -0.05 -24.53
N GLN A 8 36.38 -0.75 -25.18
CA GLN A 8 37.72 -0.96 -24.67
C GLN A 8 38.47 0.36 -24.87
N GLN A 9 38.25 1.31 -23.95
CA GLN A 9 39.19 2.41 -23.79
C GLN A 9 40.53 1.79 -23.40
N SER A 10 41.49 1.78 -24.33
CA SER A 10 42.85 1.34 -24.06
C SER A 10 43.35 2.06 -22.80
N ILE A 11 43.68 1.29 -21.76
CA ILE A 11 44.13 1.86 -20.49
C ILE A 11 45.39 2.69 -20.77
N ASP A 12 45.31 3.99 -20.49
CA ASP A 12 46.45 4.89 -20.65
C ASP A 12 47.50 4.56 -19.58
N GLU A 13 48.60 3.92 -19.98
CA GLU A 13 49.71 3.54 -19.10
C GLU A 13 50.79 4.65 -18.99
N THR A 14 50.63 5.82 -19.63
CA THR A 14 51.66 6.87 -19.65
C THR A 14 51.94 7.46 -18.26
N PRO A 15 53.18 7.57 -17.77
CA PRO A 15 53.45 7.97 -16.38
C PRO A 15 52.97 9.39 -16.06
N ILE A 16 52.37 9.60 -14.87
CA ILE A 16 51.74 10.87 -14.47
C ILE A 16 52.74 11.97 -14.00
N SER A 17 54.03 11.72 -14.16
CA SER A 17 55.12 12.51 -13.60
C SER A 17 55.07 14.01 -14.00
N PRO A 18 55.52 14.93 -13.12
CA PRO A 18 55.49 16.36 -13.36
C PRO A 18 56.45 16.85 -14.48
N SER A 19 57.39 16.02 -14.94
CA SER A 19 58.48 16.42 -15.83
C SER A 19 58.23 16.21 -17.34
N ARG A 20 57.03 15.81 -17.76
CA ARG A 20 56.73 15.57 -19.19
C ARG A 20 55.85 16.67 -19.82
N PRO A 21 56.03 16.93 -21.13
CA PRO A 21 55.28 17.94 -21.90
C PRO A 21 53.85 17.53 -22.29
N TYR A 22 53.40 16.33 -21.94
CA TYR A 22 52.12 15.73 -22.36
C TYR A 22 51.16 15.63 -21.17
N PRO A 23 50.21 16.58 -20.99
CA PRO A 23 49.29 16.65 -19.87
C PRO A 23 48.00 15.83 -20.07
N GLU A 24 47.83 15.11 -21.18
CA GLU A 24 46.58 14.45 -21.58
C GLU A 24 46.07 13.49 -20.50
N ARG A 25 46.95 12.68 -19.92
CA ARG A 25 46.58 11.78 -18.80
C ARG A 25 46.15 12.56 -17.55
N LYS A 26 46.79 13.71 -17.26
CA LYS A 26 46.43 14.57 -16.13
C LYS A 26 45.06 15.22 -16.35
N ASN A 27 44.82 15.76 -17.54
CA ASN A 27 43.56 16.38 -17.92
C ASN A 27 42.41 15.37 -17.88
N SER A 28 42.65 14.14 -18.36
CA SER A 28 41.67 13.04 -18.29
C SER A 28 41.38 12.66 -16.83
N LEU A 29 42.40 12.48 -15.99
CA LEU A 29 42.22 12.17 -14.58
C LEU A 29 41.44 13.28 -13.85
N GLU A 30 41.77 14.54 -14.10
CA GLU A 30 41.08 15.69 -13.53
C GLU A 30 39.58 15.70 -13.89
N LYS A 31 39.25 15.44 -15.17
CA LYS A 31 37.86 15.31 -15.63
C LYS A 31 37.10 14.18 -14.92
N HIS A 32 37.75 13.03 -14.72
CA HIS A 32 37.13 11.89 -14.01
C HIS A 32 36.97 12.18 -12.51
N LEU A 33 37.93 12.86 -11.88
CA LEU A 33 37.84 13.26 -10.49
C LEU A 33 36.77 14.33 -10.27
N HIS A 34 36.55 15.24 -11.22
CA HIS A 34 35.50 16.26 -11.15
C HIS A 34 34.09 15.64 -11.26
N ASN A 35 33.94 14.64 -12.12
CA ASN A 35 32.67 13.92 -12.32
C ASN A 35 32.51 12.70 -11.40
N ARG A 36 33.39 12.52 -10.40
CA ARG A 36 33.33 11.34 -9.54
C ARG A 36 32.09 11.44 -8.63
N PRO A 37 31.29 10.38 -8.50
CA PRO A 37 30.19 10.33 -7.54
C PRO A 37 30.68 10.56 -6.11
N SER A 38 29.84 11.18 -5.28
CA SER A 38 30.12 11.30 -3.85
C SER A 38 30.12 9.92 -3.17
N PRO A 39 30.88 9.73 -2.08
CA PRO A 39 30.83 8.47 -1.32
C PRO A 39 29.41 8.11 -0.87
N ASP A 40 28.59 9.11 -0.57
CA ASP A 40 27.20 9.00 -0.15
C ASP A 40 26.31 8.43 -1.28
N GLU A 41 26.50 8.90 -2.51
CA GLU A 41 25.81 8.35 -3.68
C GLU A 41 26.21 6.89 -3.95
N LEU A 42 27.49 6.55 -3.81
CA LEU A 42 27.95 5.17 -3.99
C LEU A 42 27.37 4.24 -2.92
N ARG A 43 27.23 4.76 -1.70
CA ARG A 43 26.58 4.13 -0.55
C ARG A 43 25.09 3.89 -0.78
N GLN A 44 24.38 4.90 -1.30
CA GLN A 44 22.96 4.78 -1.66
C GLN A 44 22.73 3.78 -2.81
N LYS A 45 23.66 3.71 -3.76
CA LYS A 45 23.67 2.72 -4.84
C LYS A 45 24.15 1.33 -4.43
N ASN A 46 24.44 1.13 -3.13
CA ASN A 46 24.97 -0.13 -2.58
C ASN A 46 26.30 -0.60 -3.22
N ILE A 47 27.10 0.33 -3.74
CA ILE A 47 28.44 0.08 -4.27
C ILE A 47 29.46 0.09 -3.13
N LEU A 48 29.39 1.12 -2.27
CA LEU A 48 30.17 1.17 -1.03
C LEU A 48 29.33 0.63 0.14
N PRO A 49 29.94 -0.08 1.10
CA PRO A 49 29.23 -0.56 2.27
C PRO A 49 28.83 0.59 3.19
N ASN A 50 27.59 0.57 3.65
CA ASN A 50 27.04 1.51 4.65
C ASN A 50 27.41 1.08 6.06
N SER A 51 28.69 0.91 6.32
CA SER A 51 29.19 0.46 7.63
C SER A 51 30.27 1.39 8.17
N SER A 52 30.21 1.62 9.48
CA SER A 52 31.27 2.28 10.24
C SER A 52 32.41 1.31 10.65
N ALA A 53 32.29 0.02 10.34
CA ALA A 53 33.30 -0.98 10.65
C ALA A 53 34.54 -0.83 9.75
N ALA A 54 35.69 -1.17 10.32
CA ALA A 54 36.95 -1.20 9.58
C ALA A 54 36.83 -2.14 8.36
N PRO A 55 37.49 -1.85 7.21
CA PRO A 55 37.36 -2.64 5.99
C PRO A 55 37.56 -4.16 6.16
N ALA A 56 38.47 -4.57 7.05
CA ALA A 56 38.73 -5.97 7.34
C ALA A 56 37.56 -6.71 8.04
N LEU A 57 36.69 -5.98 8.74
CA LEU A 57 35.57 -6.55 9.51
C LEU A 57 34.22 -6.46 8.79
N GLN A 58 34.14 -5.73 7.68
CA GLN A 58 32.89 -5.50 6.94
C GLN A 58 32.25 -6.82 6.47
N ALA A 59 33.06 -7.81 6.11
CA ALA A 59 32.59 -9.13 5.71
C ALA A 59 31.90 -9.87 6.87
N HIS A 60 32.55 -9.92 8.04
CA HIS A 60 31.99 -10.56 9.24
C HIS A 60 30.74 -9.85 9.76
N GLN A 61 30.70 -8.51 9.70
CA GLN A 61 29.50 -7.78 10.07
C GLN A 61 28.32 -8.15 9.16
N LYS A 62 28.55 -8.21 7.84
CA LYS A 62 27.50 -8.61 6.89
C LYS A 62 27.02 -10.04 7.15
N GLU A 63 27.93 -10.94 7.47
CA GLU A 63 27.59 -12.32 7.83
C GLU A 63 26.72 -12.39 9.10
N LEU A 64 27.09 -11.64 10.14
CA LEU A 64 26.29 -11.52 11.36
C LEU A 64 24.90 -10.94 11.06
N ASP A 65 24.82 -9.86 10.28
CA ASP A 65 23.55 -9.24 9.88
C ASP A 65 22.65 -10.23 9.14
N LEU A 66 23.23 -11.08 8.29
CA LEU A 66 22.50 -12.13 7.59
C LEU A 66 21.98 -13.20 8.56
N HIS A 67 22.81 -13.65 9.50
CA HIS A 67 22.41 -14.62 10.52
C HIS A 67 21.26 -14.07 11.38
N MET A 68 21.40 -12.84 11.89
CA MET A 68 20.36 -12.18 12.68
C MET A 68 19.04 -12.02 11.90
N ARG A 69 19.11 -11.66 10.61
CA ARG A 69 17.93 -11.59 9.74
C ARG A 69 17.30 -12.95 9.52
N ALA A 70 18.10 -13.99 9.34
CA ALA A 70 17.63 -15.36 9.18
C ALA A 70 16.92 -15.87 10.44
N ASP A 71 17.51 -15.63 11.62
CA ASP A 71 16.93 -16.00 12.90
C ASP A 71 15.58 -15.30 13.14
N SER A 72 15.54 -13.98 12.93
CA SER A 72 14.30 -13.20 13.06
C SER A 72 13.23 -13.64 12.04
N LEU A 73 13.63 -14.01 10.82
CA LEU A 73 12.71 -14.55 9.83
C LEU A 73 12.16 -15.91 10.26
N ASN A 74 13.02 -16.81 10.76
CA ASN A 74 12.63 -18.13 11.24
C ASN A 74 11.63 -18.03 12.40
N GLU A 75 11.86 -17.12 13.34
CA GLU A 75 10.93 -16.85 14.45
C GLU A 75 9.55 -16.38 13.94
N LYS A 76 9.52 -15.46 12.96
CA LYS A 76 8.28 -14.95 12.36
C LYS A 76 7.54 -16.01 11.55
N ILE A 77 8.27 -16.90 10.88
CA ILE A 77 7.67 -18.03 10.14
C ILE A 77 7.05 -19.03 11.11
N ALA A 78 7.71 -19.32 12.24
CA ALA A 78 7.19 -20.22 13.26
C ALA A 78 5.87 -19.72 13.88
N HIS A 79 5.71 -18.39 14.02
CA HIS A 79 4.50 -17.75 14.55
C HIS A 79 3.60 -17.18 13.45
N ARG A 80 3.70 -17.69 12.22
CA ARG A 80 2.88 -17.18 11.11
C ARG A 80 1.41 -17.52 11.34
N PRO A 81 0.50 -16.52 11.38
CA PRO A 81 -0.92 -16.78 11.58
C PRO A 81 -1.53 -17.52 10.39
N SER A 82 -2.54 -18.34 10.67
CA SER A 82 -3.30 -19.05 9.63
C SER A 82 -4.16 -18.08 8.79
N PRO A 83 -4.51 -18.44 7.53
CA PRO A 83 -5.41 -17.64 6.72
C PRO A 83 -6.76 -17.37 7.42
N ASP A 84 -7.29 -18.38 8.11
CA ASP A 84 -8.59 -18.30 8.80
C ASP A 84 -8.57 -17.27 9.94
N GLU A 85 -7.47 -17.20 10.71
CA GLU A 85 -7.29 -16.16 11.73
C GLU A 85 -7.28 -14.75 11.13
N LEU A 86 -6.69 -14.59 9.95
CA LEU A 86 -6.66 -13.30 9.26
C LEU A 86 -8.04 -12.92 8.73
N ILE A 87 -8.85 -13.89 8.29
CA ILE A 87 -10.25 -13.68 7.89
C ILE A 87 -11.09 -13.28 9.11
N GLN A 88 -10.95 -13.98 10.24
CA GLN A 88 -11.65 -13.65 11.49
C GLN A 88 -11.31 -12.24 11.99
N LYS A 89 -10.04 -11.82 11.84
CA LYS A 89 -9.58 -10.46 12.16
C LYS A 89 -9.95 -9.42 11.09
N ASN A 90 -10.68 -9.80 10.05
CA ASN A 90 -11.09 -8.94 8.92
C ASN A 90 -9.91 -8.28 8.17
N ILE A 91 -8.74 -8.94 8.19
CA ILE A 91 -7.55 -8.52 7.44
C ILE A 91 -7.63 -9.06 6.00
N LEU A 92 -8.00 -10.34 5.85
CA LEU A 92 -8.26 -10.96 4.56
C LEU A 92 -9.77 -11.06 4.30
N PRO A 93 -10.21 -10.93 3.04
CA PRO A 93 -11.59 -11.22 2.68
C PRO A 93 -11.86 -12.73 2.77
N ASP A 94 -13.03 -13.11 3.27
CA ASP A 94 -13.52 -14.48 3.18
C ASP A 94 -14.00 -14.78 1.76
N SER A 95 -13.05 -15.08 0.86
CA SER A 95 -13.35 -15.36 -0.53
C SER A 95 -12.38 -16.35 -1.15
N HIS A 96 -12.93 -17.20 -2.01
CA HIS A 96 -12.20 -18.16 -2.83
C HIS A 96 -11.84 -17.58 -4.21
N ALA A 97 -12.18 -16.31 -4.48
CA ALA A 97 -11.83 -15.64 -5.72
C ALA A 97 -10.32 -15.38 -5.81
N ALA A 98 -9.81 -15.36 -7.04
CA ALA A 98 -8.41 -15.02 -7.31
C ALA A 98 -8.07 -13.60 -6.78
N PRO A 99 -6.83 -13.35 -6.30
CA PRO A 99 -6.46 -12.07 -5.68
C PRO A 99 -6.78 -10.82 -6.51
N GLY A 100 -6.65 -10.91 -7.84
CA GLY A 100 -6.98 -9.80 -8.74
C GLY A 100 -8.47 -9.45 -8.83
N LEU A 101 -9.37 -10.37 -8.42
CA LEU A 101 -10.82 -10.19 -8.51
C LEU A 101 -11.47 -9.87 -7.15
N GLN A 102 -10.78 -10.11 -6.04
CA GLN A 102 -11.31 -9.93 -4.69
C GLN A 102 -11.81 -8.50 -4.45
N ALA A 103 -11.11 -7.49 -5.00
CA ALA A 103 -11.52 -6.10 -4.90
C ALA A 103 -12.87 -5.84 -5.57
N HIS A 104 -13.04 -6.29 -6.81
CA HIS A 104 -14.29 -6.13 -7.56
C HIS A 104 -15.45 -6.91 -6.95
N GLN A 105 -15.18 -8.12 -6.45
CA GLN A 105 -16.19 -8.91 -5.73
C GLN A 105 -16.69 -8.16 -4.49
N LYS A 106 -15.78 -7.61 -3.67
CA LYS A 106 -16.15 -6.86 -2.46
C LYS A 106 -16.94 -5.60 -2.78
N GLU A 107 -16.58 -4.91 -3.86
CA GLU A 107 -17.32 -3.73 -4.34
C GLU A 107 -18.74 -4.09 -4.78
N LEU A 108 -18.88 -5.13 -5.61
CA LEU A 108 -20.17 -5.63 -6.05
C LEU A 108 -21.04 -6.07 -4.86
N GLU A 109 -20.48 -6.83 -3.91
CA GLU A 109 -21.21 -7.27 -2.72
C GLU A 109 -21.69 -6.09 -1.87
N LYS A 110 -20.88 -5.02 -1.78
CA LYS A 110 -21.27 -3.79 -1.11
C LYS A 110 -22.46 -3.11 -1.80
N HIS A 111 -22.42 -3.00 -3.13
CA HIS A 111 -23.54 -2.43 -3.89
C HIS A 111 -24.81 -3.27 -3.75
N MET A 112 -24.71 -4.59 -3.93
CA MET A 112 -25.85 -5.50 -3.75
C MET A 112 -26.46 -5.41 -2.34
N ARG A 113 -25.62 -5.32 -1.29
CA ARG A 113 -26.11 -5.10 0.07
C ARG A 113 -26.78 -3.75 0.26
N ALA A 114 -26.25 -2.69 -0.35
CA ALA A 114 -26.84 -1.36 -0.28
C ALA A 114 -28.23 -1.33 -0.97
N ASP A 115 -28.34 -1.92 -2.16
CA ASP A 115 -29.59 -1.97 -2.91
C ASP A 115 -30.66 -2.79 -2.16
N SER A 116 -30.28 -3.97 -1.65
CA SER A 116 -31.18 -4.79 -0.82
C SER A 116 -31.61 -4.10 0.47
N LEU A 117 -30.72 -3.31 1.08
CA LEU A 117 -31.06 -2.53 2.27
C LEU A 117 -32.02 -1.38 1.93
N ASN A 118 -31.79 -0.66 0.83
CA ASN A 118 -32.67 0.41 0.38
C ASN A 118 -34.10 -0.08 0.13
N GLU A 119 -34.25 -1.23 -0.53
CA GLU A 119 -35.57 -1.84 -0.78
C GLU A 119 -36.31 -2.16 0.53
N LYS A 120 -35.60 -2.72 1.52
CA LYS A 120 -36.16 -3.05 2.84
C LYS A 120 -36.51 -1.81 3.66
N ILE A 121 -35.74 -0.74 3.53
CA ILE A 121 -36.02 0.53 4.20
C ILE A 121 -37.21 1.24 3.56
N ALA A 122 -37.38 1.14 2.23
CA ALA A 122 -38.51 1.75 1.52
C ALA A 122 -39.87 1.17 1.97
N HIS A 123 -39.90 -0.12 2.32
CA HIS A 123 -41.10 -0.80 2.83
C HIS A 123 -41.10 -0.93 4.36
N ARG A 124 -40.45 0.01 5.05
CA ARG A 124 -40.38 -0.03 6.52
C ARG A 124 -41.79 0.21 7.10
N PRO A 125 -42.28 -0.67 7.99
CA PRO A 125 -43.58 -0.50 8.62
C PRO A 125 -43.59 0.75 9.51
N SER A 126 -44.72 1.44 9.50
CA SER A 126 -44.95 2.63 10.33
C SER A 126 -45.06 2.25 11.82
N PRO A 127 -44.82 3.21 12.73
CA PRO A 127 -44.98 2.96 14.17
C PRO A 127 -46.37 2.45 14.56
N ASP A 128 -47.42 2.92 13.88
CA ASP A 128 -48.80 2.54 14.15
C ASP A 128 -49.09 1.08 13.77
N GLU A 129 -48.53 0.61 12.66
CA GLU A 129 -48.59 -0.80 12.24
C GLU A 129 -47.91 -1.71 13.26
N LEU A 130 -46.74 -1.31 13.76
CA LEU A 130 -46.01 -2.06 14.78
C LEU A 130 -46.73 -2.11 16.14
N ILE A 131 -47.51 -1.08 16.49
CA ILE A 131 -48.38 -1.09 17.69
C ILE A 131 -49.53 -2.07 17.49
N LYS A 132 -50.16 -2.06 16.31
CA LYS A 132 -51.26 -2.99 15.98
C LYS A 132 -50.80 -4.45 16.02
N GLU A 133 -49.57 -4.73 15.60
CA GLU A 133 -48.95 -6.07 15.69
C GLU A 133 -48.48 -6.42 17.11
N GLY A 134 -48.57 -5.51 18.07
CA GLY A 134 -48.18 -5.72 19.46
C GLY A 134 -46.67 -5.72 19.71
N VAL A 135 -45.87 -5.27 18.74
CA VAL A 135 -44.42 -5.12 18.85
C VAL A 135 -44.07 -3.87 19.66
N LEU A 136 -44.76 -2.76 19.40
CA LEU A 136 -44.65 -1.50 20.16
C LEU A 136 -45.83 -1.35 21.12
N LYS A 137 -45.56 -0.78 22.31
CA LYS A 137 -46.60 -0.49 23.32
C LYS A 137 -47.25 0.87 23.12
N GLU A 138 -46.44 1.86 22.75
CA GLU A 138 -46.84 3.24 22.48
C GLU A 138 -46.01 3.77 21.31
N ASP A 139 -46.53 4.81 20.67
CA ASP A 139 -45.86 5.43 19.53
C ASP A 139 -44.67 6.28 20.03
N PRO A 140 -43.43 5.98 19.60
CA PRO A 140 -42.24 6.69 20.05
C PRO A 140 -42.10 8.12 19.50
N ARG A 141 -42.93 8.53 18.52
CA ARG A 141 -42.88 9.88 17.94
C ARG A 141 -43.43 10.94 18.91
N SER A 142 -42.78 12.09 18.96
CA SER A 142 -43.27 13.26 19.71
C SER A 142 -44.54 13.85 19.05
N PRO A 143 -45.39 14.59 19.80
CA PRO A 143 -46.57 15.22 19.23
C PRO A 143 -46.27 16.15 18.03
N ASP A 144 -45.14 16.87 18.08
CA ASP A 144 -44.72 17.78 17.01
C ASP A 144 -44.32 17.02 15.74
N GLU A 145 -43.64 15.87 15.88
CA GLU A 145 -43.25 15.02 14.74
C GLU A 145 -44.47 14.44 14.04
N LYS A 146 -45.46 13.97 14.80
CA LYS A 146 -46.72 13.46 14.23
C LYS A 146 -47.48 14.53 13.46
N TYR A 147 -47.48 15.76 13.96
CA TYR A 147 -48.13 16.89 13.30
C TYR A 147 -47.46 17.22 11.97
N ASN A 148 -46.12 17.24 11.94
CA ASN A 148 -45.37 17.50 10.71
C ASN A 148 -45.58 16.40 9.66
N GLU A 149 -45.54 15.13 10.05
CA GLU A 149 -45.77 13.99 9.14
C GLU A 149 -47.19 14.03 8.54
N ALA A 150 -48.20 14.36 9.36
CA ALA A 150 -49.57 14.54 8.87
C ALA A 150 -49.71 15.70 7.87
N ILE A 151 -48.94 16.79 8.04
CA ILE A 151 -48.89 17.88 7.07
C ILE A 151 -48.22 17.41 5.77
N GLU A 152 -47.08 16.72 5.86
CA GLU A 152 -46.34 16.22 4.69
C GLU A 152 -47.19 15.25 3.86
N ASP A 153 -47.93 14.34 4.50
CA ASP A 153 -48.85 13.42 3.84
C ASP A 153 -49.99 14.14 3.10
N GLU A 154 -50.54 15.20 3.70
CA GLU A 154 -51.57 16.05 3.06
C GLU A 154 -51.00 16.80 1.85
N TYR A 155 -49.77 17.32 1.94
CA TYR A 155 -49.08 17.94 0.83
C TYR A 155 -48.81 16.94 -0.30
N ALA A 156 -48.33 15.74 0.02
CA ALA A 156 -48.05 14.68 -0.95
C ALA A 156 -49.32 14.22 -1.70
N LYS A 157 -50.46 14.14 -1.00
CA LYS A 157 -51.76 13.83 -1.63
C LYS A 157 -52.24 14.92 -2.59
N ARG A 158 -51.91 16.19 -2.34
CA ARG A 158 -52.35 17.33 -3.15
C ARG A 158 -51.50 17.56 -4.40
N GLU A 159 -50.19 17.31 -4.33
CA GLU A 159 -49.26 17.56 -5.45
C GLU A 159 -49.20 16.41 -6.47
N GLY A 160 -49.94 15.31 -6.26
CA GLY A 160 -49.98 14.18 -7.19
C GLY A 160 -48.67 13.39 -7.19
N GLY A 161 -48.56 12.43 -6.27
CA GLY A 161 -47.42 11.51 -6.19
C GLY A 161 -47.21 10.75 -7.51
N ALA A 162 -45.97 10.77 -8.00
CA ALA A 162 -45.46 9.81 -8.98
C ALA A 162 -45.18 8.46 -8.30
#